data_AF-A0A1W9PBI4-F1
#
_entry.id   AF-A0A1W9PBI4-F1
#
_cell.length_a   1.000
_cell.length_b   1.000
_cell.length_c   1.000
_cell.angle_alpha   90.00
_cell.angle_beta   90.00
_cell.angle_gamma   90.00
#
_symmetry.space_group_name_H-M   'P 1'
#
loop_
_entity.id
_entity.type
_entity.pdbx_description
1 polymer ?
#
loop_
_entity_poly.entity_id
_entity_poly.type
_entity_poly.pdbx_seq_one_letter_code
_entity_poly.pdbx_strand_id
1 'polypeptide(L)'
;MKLNWGLSWFSVAILLVWMVLAFSCVSSQQPQKVELDPVSEQFLDNVSFIILPVEEKIFREMPPEDRGEFIRDFWARRDPDPSTPGNEYRQTYYTRLAIADRAFKVGKPGRKTDRGRIYILFGPPTNVITKSMGDVPYEQRGFVKANPLESGTITERATEIWIYDNYPEYFAGPLRLVFVDYYGTGDYRLETKLEITPFSMVAPEWDPPNLAKYQWVGEIAQDEKTAADLSIFDYNATAVTSLLGEGLVAQVKVDIPFARLDFRQEGENYTYDLLLSVEIRDGQKNIITHQAEEIGNSLSLELLKSNISNQVNIHREWTLDLPPQSFYIYISVTDKVRGKRLRKLLKVTS
;
A
#
# COMPACT_ATOMS: atom_id res chain seq x y z
N MET A 1 -37.06 -51.66 -49.88
CA MET A 1 -37.12 -50.87 -48.63
C MET A 1 -35.72 -50.32 -48.33
N LYS A 2 -35.46 -49.06 -48.68
CA LYS A 2 -34.29 -48.31 -48.21
C LYS A 2 -34.82 -47.06 -47.52
N LEU A 3 -34.57 -46.99 -46.22
CA LEU A 3 -35.02 -45.93 -45.32
C LEU A 3 -34.06 -44.74 -45.50
N ASN A 4 -34.53 -43.64 -46.10
CA ASN A 4 -33.71 -42.44 -46.29
C ASN A 4 -33.59 -41.67 -44.97
N TRP A 5 -32.41 -41.71 -44.35
CA TRP A 5 -32.02 -40.82 -43.26
C TRP A 5 -31.52 -39.50 -43.87
N GLY A 6 -32.46 -38.61 -44.19
CA GLY A 6 -32.16 -37.23 -44.56
C GLY A 6 -32.30 -36.30 -43.36
N LEU A 7 -31.41 -36.40 -42.36
CA LEU A 7 -31.28 -35.30 -41.41
C LEU A 7 -30.60 -34.15 -42.16
N SER A 8 -31.41 -33.17 -42.55
CA SER A 8 -30.97 -31.92 -43.14
C SER A 8 -29.89 -31.27 -42.27
N TRP A 9 -28.75 -30.92 -42.85
CA TRP A 9 -27.67 -30.17 -42.16
C TRP A 9 -28.19 -28.86 -41.53
N PHE A 10 -29.30 -28.31 -42.04
CA PHE A 10 -30.00 -27.17 -41.47
C PHE A 10 -30.58 -27.46 -40.08
N SER A 11 -31.08 -28.68 -39.84
CA SER A 11 -31.67 -29.08 -38.55
C SER A 11 -30.61 -29.26 -37.46
N VAL A 12 -29.40 -29.68 -37.82
CA VAL A 12 -28.26 -29.79 -36.91
C VAL A 12 -27.68 -28.41 -36.57
N ALA A 13 -27.64 -27.50 -37.56
CA ALA A 13 -27.21 -26.12 -37.33
C ALA A 13 -28.16 -25.34 -36.40
N ILE A 14 -29.47 -25.54 -36.52
CA ILE A 14 -30.46 -24.90 -35.63
C ILE A 14 -30.37 -25.42 -34.19
N LEU A 15 -30.09 -26.71 -34.00
CA LEU A 15 -29.84 -27.31 -32.68
C LEU A 15 -28.53 -26.81 -32.04
N LEU A 16 -27.48 -26.59 -32.82
CA LEU A 16 -26.21 -26.00 -32.33
C LEU A 16 -26.36 -24.51 -31.97
N VAL A 17 -27.14 -23.74 -32.74
CA VAL A 17 -27.44 -22.33 -32.42
C VAL A 17 -28.31 -22.22 -31.15
N TRP A 18 -29.23 -23.16 -30.92
CA TRP A 18 -29.98 -23.26 -29.66
C TRP A 18 -29.11 -23.70 -28.47
N MET A 19 -28.10 -24.55 -28.69
CA MET A 19 -27.15 -24.95 -27.63
C MET A 19 -26.22 -23.81 -27.22
N VAL A 20 -25.88 -22.90 -28.14
CA VAL A 20 -25.09 -21.69 -27.86
C VAL A 20 -25.93 -20.60 -27.17
N LEU A 21 -27.25 -20.55 -27.40
CA LEU A 21 -28.16 -19.60 -26.72
C LEU A 21 -28.63 -20.07 -25.33
N ALA A 22 -28.49 -21.35 -25.00
CA ALA A 22 -28.77 -21.88 -23.66
C ALA A 22 -27.64 -21.64 -22.64
N PHE A 23 -26.46 -21.19 -23.08
CA PHE A 23 -25.47 -20.54 -22.20
C PHE A 23 -25.88 -19.07 -21.96
N SER A 24 -27.11 -18.88 -21.48
CA SER A 24 -27.51 -17.62 -20.88
C SER A 24 -26.72 -17.48 -19.58
N CYS A 25 -25.67 -16.67 -19.68
CA CYS A 25 -24.82 -16.13 -18.63
C CYS A 25 -25.42 -16.25 -17.22
N VAL A 26 -24.86 -17.13 -16.39
CA VAL A 26 -24.75 -16.86 -14.97
C VAL A 26 -23.75 -15.70 -14.85
N SER A 27 -24.25 -14.47 -14.92
CA SER A 27 -23.44 -13.28 -14.71
C SER A 27 -23.11 -13.21 -13.22
N SER A 28 -21.98 -13.81 -12.85
CA SER A 28 -21.43 -13.63 -11.51
C SER A 28 -20.84 -12.23 -11.40
N GLN A 29 -21.46 -11.38 -10.58
CA GLN A 29 -20.94 -10.04 -10.33
C GLN A 29 -20.02 -10.10 -9.10
N GLN A 30 -18.86 -9.46 -9.22
CA GLN A 30 -17.98 -9.24 -8.07
C GLN A 30 -18.40 -7.96 -7.35
N PRO A 31 -18.57 -7.99 -6.02
CA PRO A 31 -18.75 -6.80 -5.22
C PRO A 31 -17.63 -5.78 -5.46
N GLN A 32 -18.00 -4.50 -5.55
CA GLN A 32 -17.05 -3.42 -5.76
C GLN A 32 -16.39 -3.01 -4.45
N LYS A 33 -15.11 -2.62 -4.51
CA LYS A 33 -14.45 -1.95 -3.39
C LYS A 33 -15.10 -0.60 -3.15
N VAL A 34 -15.18 -0.20 -1.88
CA VAL A 34 -15.85 1.05 -1.49
C VAL A 34 -15.01 2.25 -1.88
N GLU A 35 -15.66 3.24 -2.49
CA GLU A 35 -15.05 4.53 -2.83
C GLU A 35 -14.59 5.27 -1.57
N LEU A 36 -13.49 6.01 -1.68
CA LEU A 36 -12.97 6.78 -0.56
C LEU A 36 -13.80 8.06 -0.36
N ASP A 37 -14.03 8.44 0.88
CA ASP A 37 -14.55 9.78 1.17
C ASP A 37 -13.45 10.83 1.01
N PRO A 38 -13.79 12.13 0.80
CA PRO A 38 -12.79 13.16 0.56
C PRO A 38 -11.72 13.31 1.65
N VAL A 39 -12.05 13.02 2.92
CA VAL A 39 -11.09 13.11 4.03
C VAL A 39 -10.08 11.98 3.93
N SER A 40 -10.55 10.77 3.61
CA SER A 40 -9.70 9.60 3.37
C SER A 40 -8.79 9.78 2.15
N GLU A 41 -9.31 10.35 1.05
CA GLU A 41 -8.49 10.67 -0.13
C GLU A 41 -7.41 11.70 0.19
N GLN A 42 -7.78 12.76 0.92
CA GLN A 42 -6.84 13.80 1.33
C GLN A 42 -5.77 13.24 2.26
N PHE A 43 -6.13 12.32 3.17
CA PHE A 43 -5.15 11.63 4.01
C PHE A 43 -4.12 10.89 3.14
N LEU A 44 -4.57 10.05 2.20
CA LEU A 44 -3.68 9.29 1.31
C LEU A 44 -2.79 10.19 0.45
N ASP A 45 -3.31 11.28 -0.11
CA ASP A 45 -2.49 12.25 -0.88
C ASP A 45 -1.40 12.86 0.01
N ASN A 46 -1.76 13.25 1.23
CA ASN A 46 -0.84 13.86 2.17
C ASN A 46 0.27 12.90 2.61
N VAL A 47 -0.01 11.61 2.79
CA VAL A 47 0.98 10.62 3.26
C VAL A 47 1.60 9.76 2.15
N SER A 48 1.30 10.06 0.88
CA SER A 48 1.74 9.28 -0.29
C SER A 48 3.25 9.02 -0.38
N PHE A 49 4.06 9.85 0.27
CA PHE A 49 5.52 9.71 0.30
C PHE A 49 6.04 8.73 1.37
N ILE A 50 5.22 8.41 2.37
CA ILE A 50 5.63 7.66 3.58
C ILE A 50 4.73 6.46 3.89
N ILE A 51 3.59 6.34 3.21
CA ILE A 51 2.70 5.18 3.30
C ILE A 51 3.22 4.03 2.44
N LEU A 52 3.13 2.82 2.96
CA LEU A 52 3.52 1.61 2.23
C LEU A 52 2.41 1.16 1.28
N PRO A 53 2.75 0.47 0.17
CA PRO A 53 1.73 -0.06 -0.74
C PRO A 53 0.71 -0.97 -0.05
N VAL A 54 1.16 -1.82 0.89
CA VAL A 54 0.26 -2.67 1.68
C VAL A 54 -0.61 -1.87 2.65
N GLU A 55 -0.08 -0.82 3.27
CA GLU A 55 -0.83 0.10 4.15
C GLU A 55 -1.93 0.83 3.36
N GLU A 56 -1.59 1.35 2.18
CA GLU A 56 -2.56 2.01 1.29
C GLU A 56 -3.65 1.04 0.84
N LYS A 57 -3.28 -0.19 0.44
CA LYS A 57 -4.24 -1.23 0.08
C LYS A 57 -5.21 -1.52 1.23
N ILE A 58 -4.68 -1.75 2.44
CA ILE A 58 -5.49 -1.98 3.65
C ILE A 58 -6.44 -0.81 3.89
N PHE A 59 -5.94 0.42 3.83
CA PHE A 59 -6.73 1.62 4.07
C PHE A 59 -7.88 1.80 3.07
N ARG A 60 -7.67 1.43 1.80
CA ARG A 60 -8.69 1.46 0.75
C ARG A 60 -9.76 0.39 0.93
N GLU A 61 -9.38 -0.77 1.45
CA GLU A 61 -10.28 -1.91 1.61
C GLU A 61 -11.06 -1.88 2.94
N MET A 62 -10.61 -1.11 3.93
CA MET A 62 -11.29 -1.02 5.23
C MET A 62 -12.56 -0.15 5.19
N PRO A 63 -13.53 -0.45 6.07
CA PRO A 63 -14.72 0.38 6.20
C PRO A 63 -14.38 1.79 6.72
N PRO A 64 -15.16 2.83 6.35
CA PRO A 64 -14.89 4.21 6.76
C PRO A 64 -14.75 4.41 8.27
N GLU A 65 -15.52 3.67 9.07
CA GLU A 65 -15.44 3.75 10.54
C GLU A 65 -14.10 3.30 11.15
N ASP A 66 -13.31 2.45 10.47
CA ASP A 66 -12.01 1.97 10.96
C ASP A 66 -10.84 2.88 10.55
N ARG A 67 -11.05 3.77 9.58
CA ARG A 67 -9.99 4.62 9.02
C ARG A 67 -9.40 5.57 10.05
N GLY A 68 -10.18 6.02 11.02
CA GLY A 68 -9.68 6.89 12.09
C GLY A 68 -8.66 6.21 13.00
N GLU A 69 -8.92 4.96 13.38
CA GLU A 69 -8.00 4.13 14.16
C GLU A 69 -6.74 3.81 13.35
N PHE A 70 -6.89 3.47 12.07
CA PHE A 70 -5.75 3.29 11.18
C PHE A 70 -4.85 4.53 11.13
N ILE A 71 -5.41 5.72 10.96
CA ILE A 71 -4.64 6.97 10.89
C ILE A 71 -3.89 7.22 12.21
N ARG A 72 -4.53 6.95 13.35
CA ARG A 72 -3.89 7.07 14.67
C ARG A 72 -2.69 6.14 14.77
N ASP A 73 -2.88 4.86 14.44
CA ASP A 73 -1.85 3.83 14.56
C ASP A 73 -0.74 4.00 13.50
N PHE A 74 -1.09 4.54 12.33
CA PHE A 74 -0.14 4.92 11.27
C PHE A 74 0.89 5.93 11.76
N TRP A 75 0.43 6.96 12.48
CA TRP A 75 1.31 7.97 13.06
C TRP A 75 2.01 7.48 14.32
N ALA A 76 1.32 6.76 15.21
CA ALA A 76 1.92 6.23 16.44
C ALA A 76 3.16 5.34 16.16
N ARG A 77 3.14 4.52 15.11
CA ARG A 77 4.29 3.71 14.69
C ARG A 77 5.48 4.50 14.15
N ARG A 78 5.27 5.76 13.79
CA ARG A 78 6.28 6.67 13.24
C ARG A 78 6.66 7.76 14.25
N ASP A 79 6.23 7.61 15.50
CA ASP A 79 6.55 8.53 16.58
C ASP A 79 7.94 8.21 17.14
N PRO A 80 8.95 9.10 17.00
CA PRO A 80 10.28 8.85 17.53
C PRO A 80 10.34 8.93 19.06
N ASP A 81 9.41 9.64 19.70
CA ASP A 81 9.38 9.74 21.16
C ASP A 81 7.92 9.75 21.65
N PRO A 82 7.34 8.56 21.91
CA PRO A 82 5.98 8.45 22.44
C PRO A 82 5.80 9.07 23.83
N SER A 83 6.87 9.47 24.52
CA SER A 83 6.77 10.13 25.83
C SER A 83 6.37 11.60 25.72
N THR A 84 6.46 12.20 24.54
CA THR A 84 6.05 13.58 24.32
C THR A 84 4.54 13.69 24.11
N PRO A 85 3.92 14.87 24.36
CA PRO A 85 2.48 15.05 24.16
C PRO A 85 2.01 14.94 22.71
N GLY A 86 2.92 14.93 21.73
CA GLY A 86 2.51 14.87 20.33
C GLY A 86 3.64 14.52 19.39
N ASN A 87 3.30 13.73 18.39
CA ASN A 87 4.22 13.15 17.43
C ASN A 87 5.06 14.19 16.65
N GLU A 88 6.36 14.26 16.96
CA GLU A 88 7.32 15.21 16.37
C GLU A 88 7.51 14.95 14.87
N TYR A 89 7.54 13.69 14.48
CA TYR A 89 7.72 13.29 13.08
C TYR A 89 6.55 13.78 12.23
N ARG A 90 5.31 13.57 12.69
CA ARG A 90 4.08 14.04 12.05
C ARG A 90 4.10 15.56 11.89
N GLN A 91 4.43 16.29 12.95
CA GLN A 91 4.51 17.76 12.91
C GLN A 91 5.54 18.25 11.89
N THR A 92 6.74 17.66 11.93
CA THR A 92 7.82 17.97 11.00
C THR A 92 7.43 17.65 9.55
N TYR A 93 6.82 16.49 9.33
CA TYR A 93 6.36 16.04 8.02
C TYR A 93 5.35 17.01 7.40
N TYR A 94 4.29 17.36 8.14
CA TYR A 94 3.29 18.31 7.65
C TYR A 94 3.87 19.73 7.45
N THR A 95 4.83 20.13 8.30
CA THR A 95 5.55 21.39 8.11
C THR A 95 6.34 21.39 6.80
N ARG A 96 7.08 20.30 6.53
CA ARG A 96 7.84 20.15 5.28
C ARG A 96 6.92 20.07 4.06
N LEU A 97 5.78 19.39 4.16
CA LEU A 97 4.75 19.35 3.11
C LEU A 97 4.27 20.76 2.75
N ALA A 98 3.95 21.58 3.76
CA ALA A 98 3.51 22.95 3.55
C ALA A 98 4.62 23.86 2.97
N ILE A 99 5.85 23.71 3.44
CA ILE A 99 7.00 24.45 2.90
C ILE A 99 7.25 24.03 1.45
N ALA A 100 7.23 22.74 1.15
CA ALA A 100 7.47 22.24 -0.19
C ALA A 100 6.43 22.78 -1.19
N ASP A 101 5.15 22.78 -0.82
CA ASP A 101 4.08 23.35 -1.64
C ASP A 101 4.21 24.86 -1.86
N ARG A 102 4.82 25.58 -0.91
CA ARG A 102 5.06 27.03 -1.05
C ARG A 102 6.31 27.32 -1.88
N ALA A 103 7.41 26.63 -1.60
CA ALA A 103 8.73 26.93 -2.14
C ALA A 103 8.94 26.40 -3.57
N PHE A 104 8.33 25.26 -3.92
CA PHE A 104 8.60 24.55 -5.18
C PHE A 104 7.40 24.51 -6.13
N LYS A 105 6.40 25.38 -5.96
CA LYS A 105 5.22 25.40 -6.84
C LYS A 105 5.57 25.88 -8.25
N VAL A 106 5.26 25.07 -9.27
CA VAL A 106 5.55 25.37 -10.69
C VAL A 106 4.46 24.81 -11.61
N GLY A 107 3.37 25.56 -11.80
CA GLY A 107 2.19 25.09 -12.55
C GLY A 107 1.45 23.88 -11.92
N LYS A 108 2.11 23.16 -11.00
CA LYS A 108 1.64 22.04 -10.18
C LYS A 108 2.01 22.30 -8.70
N PRO A 109 1.34 21.65 -7.73
CA PRO A 109 1.71 21.72 -6.32
C PRO A 109 3.18 21.38 -6.09
N GLY A 110 3.86 22.10 -5.19
CA GLY A 110 5.29 21.92 -4.96
C GLY A 110 5.66 20.52 -4.47
N ARG A 111 4.80 19.88 -3.67
CA ARG A 111 4.95 18.46 -3.27
C ARG A 111 5.02 17.48 -4.47
N LYS A 112 4.51 17.87 -5.64
CA LYS A 112 4.54 17.06 -6.88
C LYS A 112 5.77 17.36 -7.77
N THR A 113 6.66 18.26 -7.35
CA THR A 113 7.98 18.46 -7.98
C THR A 113 9.03 17.55 -7.36
N ASP A 114 10.12 17.30 -8.07
CA ASP A 114 11.21 16.48 -7.53
C ASP A 114 11.90 17.17 -6.34
N ARG A 115 12.13 18.49 -6.40
CA ARG A 115 12.64 19.27 -5.27
C ARG A 115 11.73 19.20 -4.05
N GLY A 116 10.41 19.36 -4.24
CA GLY A 116 9.46 19.26 -3.15
C GLY A 116 9.38 17.87 -2.54
N ARG A 117 9.42 16.81 -3.36
CA ARG A 117 9.50 15.42 -2.88
C ARG A 117 10.73 15.20 -2.01
N ILE A 118 11.91 15.60 -2.49
CA ILE A 118 13.15 15.50 -1.73
C ILE A 118 13.08 16.30 -0.44
N TYR A 119 12.54 17.53 -0.47
CA TYR A 119 12.42 18.36 0.73
C TYR A 119 11.49 17.76 1.79
N ILE A 120 10.38 17.13 1.37
CA ILE A 120 9.48 16.45 2.31
C ILE A 120 10.20 15.30 3.03
N LEU A 121 10.94 14.52 2.27
CA LEU A 121 11.60 13.30 2.69
C LEU A 121 12.85 13.60 3.52
N PHE A 122 13.80 14.36 2.98
CA PHE A 122 15.09 14.65 3.61
C PHE A 122 15.10 15.93 4.44
N GLY A 123 14.09 16.78 4.30
CA GLY A 123 14.07 18.10 4.94
C GLY A 123 14.89 19.14 4.18
N PRO A 124 15.26 20.25 4.84
CA PRO A 124 16.13 21.25 4.22
C PRO A 124 17.54 20.69 4.00
N PRO A 125 18.17 20.95 2.84
CA PRO A 125 19.56 20.60 2.62
C PRO A 125 20.50 21.41 3.51
N THR A 126 21.64 20.82 3.86
CA THR A 126 22.71 21.50 4.61
C THR A 126 23.30 22.66 3.80
N ASN A 127 23.47 22.45 2.50
CA ASN A 127 23.96 23.47 1.57
C ASN A 127 23.30 23.32 0.20
N VAL A 128 23.15 24.42 -0.53
CA VAL A 128 22.63 24.48 -1.89
C VAL A 128 23.63 25.22 -2.75
N ILE A 129 24.15 24.56 -3.78
CA ILE A 129 24.94 25.21 -4.84
C ILE A 129 24.01 25.48 -6.01
N THR A 130 23.82 26.74 -6.35
CA THR A 130 23.00 27.15 -7.50
C THR A 130 23.90 27.58 -8.65
N LYS A 131 23.66 27.03 -9.83
CA LYS A 131 24.27 27.44 -11.09
C LYS A 131 23.21 28.05 -11.97
N SER A 132 23.29 29.36 -12.21
CA SER A 132 22.35 30.05 -13.11
C SER A 132 22.81 29.95 -14.56
N MET A 133 21.85 29.90 -15.49
CA MET A 133 22.15 29.99 -16.92
C MET A 133 22.81 31.34 -17.22
N GLY A 134 24.04 31.34 -17.73
CA GLY A 134 24.75 32.56 -18.10
C GLY A 134 25.57 33.25 -17.00
N ASP A 135 25.80 32.62 -15.84
CA ASP A 135 26.76 33.13 -14.85
C ASP A 135 28.20 33.00 -15.36
N VAL A 136 28.63 33.94 -16.22
CA VAL A 136 30.06 34.16 -16.46
C VAL A 136 30.69 34.72 -15.18
N PRO A 137 31.81 34.18 -14.69
CA PRO A 137 32.59 34.86 -13.66
C PRO A 137 32.87 36.28 -14.16
N TYR A 138 32.40 37.30 -13.46
CA TYR A 138 32.73 38.67 -13.81
C TYR A 138 34.26 38.80 -13.80
N GLU A 139 34.86 39.05 -14.97
CA GLU A 139 36.28 39.34 -15.10
C GLU A 139 36.57 40.70 -14.45
N GLN A 140 36.70 40.72 -13.13
CA GLN A 140 37.34 41.83 -12.43
C GLN A 140 38.85 41.58 -12.45
N ARG A 141 39.46 41.89 -13.60
CA ARG A 141 40.89 42.19 -13.76
C ARG A 141 41.82 41.16 -13.07
N GLY A 142 41.86 39.95 -13.64
CA GLY A 142 43.07 39.13 -13.63
C GLY A 142 43.38 38.29 -12.39
N PHE A 143 42.42 37.58 -11.79
CA PHE A 143 42.68 36.34 -11.03
C PHE A 143 41.41 35.47 -11.03
N VAL A 144 41.43 34.31 -11.72
CA VAL A 144 40.32 33.35 -11.69
C VAL A 144 40.38 32.55 -10.39
N LYS A 145 39.50 32.87 -9.44
CA LYS A 145 39.09 31.97 -8.34
C LYS A 145 37.61 31.58 -8.50
N ALA A 146 37.14 31.36 -9.73
CA ALA A 146 35.88 30.67 -9.91
C ALA A 146 36.16 29.17 -9.89
N ASN A 147 35.72 28.49 -8.84
CA ASN A 147 35.69 27.03 -8.83
C ASN A 147 34.70 26.63 -9.94
N PRO A 148 35.10 25.89 -11.00
CA PRO A 148 34.18 25.52 -12.10
C PRO A 148 32.99 24.68 -11.63
N LEU A 149 33.07 24.14 -10.41
CA LEU A 149 32.00 23.46 -9.70
C LEU A 149 30.89 24.41 -9.22
N GLU A 150 31.14 25.72 -9.16
CA GLU A 150 30.23 26.75 -8.60
C GLU A 150 29.69 27.73 -9.65
N SER A 151 30.47 28.10 -10.67
CA SER A 151 30.00 28.97 -11.76
C SER A 151 29.50 28.16 -12.96
N GLY A 152 28.26 28.37 -13.39
CA GLY A 152 27.72 27.78 -14.63
C GLY A 152 28.37 28.36 -15.90
N THR A 153 28.13 27.76 -17.06
CA THR A 153 28.50 28.33 -18.38
C THR A 153 27.26 28.84 -19.13
N ILE A 154 27.45 29.65 -20.18
CA ILE A 154 26.34 30.15 -21.03
C ILE A 154 25.53 29.01 -21.71
N THR A 155 26.11 27.82 -21.79
CA THR A 155 25.49 26.60 -22.33
C THR A 155 24.92 25.68 -21.25
N GLU A 156 25.20 25.94 -19.98
CA GLU A 156 24.72 25.12 -18.87
C GLU A 156 23.29 25.50 -18.49
N ARG A 157 22.48 24.46 -18.30
CA ARG A 157 21.12 24.59 -17.78
C ARG A 157 21.16 25.02 -16.32
N ALA A 158 20.13 25.76 -15.90
CA ALA A 158 19.99 26.13 -14.50
C ALA A 158 19.99 24.87 -13.63
N THR A 159 20.91 24.80 -12.67
CA THR A 159 21.18 23.60 -11.88
C THR A 159 21.22 23.95 -10.39
N GLU A 160 20.61 23.14 -9.55
CA GLU A 160 20.76 23.19 -8.09
C GLU A 160 21.35 21.88 -7.60
N ILE A 161 22.40 21.96 -6.77
CA ILE A 161 22.99 20.80 -6.11
C ILE A 161 22.71 20.94 -4.63
N TRP A 162 21.83 20.09 -4.11
CA TRP A 162 21.50 20.03 -2.70
C TRP A 162 22.42 19.03 -2.01
N ILE A 163 23.04 19.47 -0.92
CA ILE A 163 24.04 18.71 -0.17
C ILE A 163 23.46 18.39 1.21
N TYR A 164 23.49 17.12 1.58
CA TYR A 164 23.10 16.65 2.91
C TYR A 164 24.29 15.95 3.58
N ASP A 165 24.82 16.57 4.63
CA ASP A 165 25.98 16.05 5.37
C ASP A 165 25.59 15.04 6.45
N ASN A 166 24.29 14.91 6.75
CA ASN A 166 23.76 14.13 7.87
C ASN A 166 23.53 12.65 7.56
N TYR A 167 23.87 12.17 6.35
CA TYR A 167 23.68 10.77 5.94
C TYR A 167 24.99 10.03 5.55
N PRO A 168 26.11 10.17 6.30
CA PRO A 168 27.40 9.61 5.92
C PRO A 168 27.48 8.08 6.06
N GLU A 169 26.57 7.43 6.80
CA GLU A 169 26.55 5.97 6.98
C GLU A 169 25.89 5.24 5.80
N TYR A 170 24.95 5.89 5.11
CA TYR A 170 24.23 5.32 3.96
C TYR A 170 24.92 5.62 2.63
N PHE A 171 25.69 6.70 2.57
CA PHE A 171 26.41 7.14 1.38
C PHE A 171 27.87 7.35 1.74
N ALA A 172 28.81 6.87 0.92
CA ALA A 172 30.25 7.03 1.14
C ALA A 172 30.71 8.51 0.98
N GLY A 173 30.18 9.41 1.80
CA GLY A 173 30.31 10.86 1.71
C GLY A 173 28.96 11.59 1.82
N PRO A 174 28.97 12.93 1.75
CA PRO A 174 27.75 13.73 1.80
C PRO A 174 26.86 13.43 0.58
N LEU A 175 25.56 13.24 0.80
CA LEU A 175 24.60 12.97 -0.26
C LEU A 175 24.43 14.24 -1.11
N ARG A 176 24.69 14.13 -2.42
CA ARG A 176 24.55 15.22 -3.38
C ARG A 176 23.43 14.92 -4.37
N LEU A 177 22.39 15.74 -4.33
CA LEU A 177 21.24 15.62 -5.22
C LEU A 177 21.28 16.76 -6.23
N VAL A 178 21.44 16.39 -7.51
CA VAL A 178 21.53 17.33 -8.61
C VAL A 178 20.16 17.48 -9.24
N PHE A 179 19.69 18.72 -9.33
CA PHE A 179 18.43 19.09 -9.97
C PHE A 179 18.69 20.02 -11.14
N VAL A 180 18.04 19.78 -12.28
CA VAL A 180 18.24 20.54 -13.51
C VAL A 180 16.89 21.04 -14.05
N ASP A 181 16.79 22.34 -14.31
CA ASP A 181 15.65 22.91 -15.06
C ASP A 181 15.98 22.95 -16.55
N TYR A 182 15.39 22.01 -17.28
CA TYR A 182 15.64 21.84 -18.71
C TYR A 182 15.05 22.93 -19.59
N TYR A 183 14.04 23.64 -19.11
CA TYR A 183 13.19 24.50 -19.92
C TYR A 183 13.14 25.95 -19.42
N GLY A 184 13.86 26.29 -18.35
CA GLY A 184 13.81 27.62 -17.74
C GLY A 184 12.46 27.95 -17.09
N THR A 185 11.74 26.92 -16.64
CA THR A 185 10.38 27.02 -16.09
C THR A 185 10.33 27.07 -14.57
N GLY A 186 11.46 26.79 -13.91
CA GLY A 186 11.56 26.51 -12.49
C GLY A 186 11.20 25.07 -12.09
N ASP A 187 10.79 24.20 -13.02
CA ASP A 187 10.52 22.78 -12.74
C ASP A 187 11.81 21.95 -12.80
N TYR A 188 12.66 22.14 -11.80
CA TYR A 188 13.92 21.38 -11.69
C TYR A 188 13.63 19.89 -11.47
N ARG A 189 14.25 19.05 -12.29
CA ARG A 189 14.13 17.59 -12.27
C ARG A 189 15.35 16.95 -11.62
N LEU A 190 15.12 15.91 -10.82
CA LEU A 190 16.21 15.18 -10.15
C LEU A 190 16.97 14.33 -11.19
N GLU A 191 18.26 14.59 -11.34
CA GLU A 191 19.17 13.83 -12.21
C GLU A 191 19.92 12.74 -11.46
N THR A 192 20.16 12.94 -10.16
CA THR A 192 20.81 11.92 -9.33
C THR A 192 19.92 10.69 -9.28
N LYS A 193 20.45 9.55 -9.74
CA LYS A 193 19.78 8.24 -9.58
C LYS A 193 19.79 7.87 -8.10
N LEU A 194 18.68 8.13 -7.43
CA LEU A 194 18.44 7.75 -6.04
C LEU A 194 17.22 6.84 -5.99
N GLU A 195 17.40 5.63 -5.46
CA GLU A 195 16.27 4.79 -5.08
C GLU A 195 15.79 5.22 -3.71
N ILE A 196 14.70 6.00 -3.69
CA ILE A 196 14.06 6.39 -2.44
C ILE A 196 13.01 5.35 -2.11
N THR A 197 13.29 4.50 -1.13
CA THR A 197 12.26 3.63 -0.57
C THR A 197 11.55 4.34 0.59
N PRO A 198 10.25 4.07 0.83
CA PRO A 198 9.57 4.57 2.02
C PRO A 198 10.29 4.20 3.34
N PHE A 199 11.08 3.13 3.34
CA PHE A 199 11.80 2.60 4.50
C PHE A 199 13.13 3.28 4.80
N SER A 200 13.75 3.94 3.82
CA SER A 200 15.02 4.66 4.01
C SER A 200 14.93 5.84 4.99
N MET A 201 13.75 6.08 5.59
CA MET A 201 13.43 7.21 6.48
C MET A 201 12.56 6.84 7.68
N VAL A 202 12.30 5.55 7.93
CA VAL A 202 11.54 5.12 9.12
C VAL A 202 12.52 4.83 10.24
N ALA A 203 12.26 5.37 11.44
CA ALA A 203 13.10 5.13 12.61
C ALA A 203 13.24 3.62 12.89
N PRO A 204 14.41 3.16 13.39
CA PRO A 204 14.65 1.75 13.72
C PRO A 204 13.79 1.20 14.88
N GLU A 205 13.03 2.05 15.57
CA GLU A 205 12.24 1.68 16.75
C GLU A 205 10.92 1.01 16.38
N TRP A 206 11.03 -0.13 15.71
CA TRP A 206 9.94 -1.10 15.65
C TRP A 206 10.01 -1.96 16.91
N ASP A 207 8.90 -1.98 17.66
CA ASP A 207 8.66 -2.69 18.92
C ASP A 207 9.47 -4.02 19.06
N PRO A 208 10.16 -4.30 20.20
CA PRO A 208 11.01 -5.48 20.41
C PRO A 208 10.43 -6.85 19.99
N PRO A 209 9.13 -7.17 20.18
CA PRO A 209 8.57 -8.45 19.72
C PRO A 209 8.42 -8.57 18.19
N ASN A 210 8.67 -7.51 17.43
CA ASN A 210 8.63 -7.51 15.97
C ASN A 210 10.02 -7.75 15.35
N LEU A 211 11.11 -7.46 16.08
CA LEU A 211 12.49 -7.69 15.63
C LEU A 211 12.75 -9.17 15.28
N ALA A 212 12.20 -10.13 16.02
CA ALA A 212 12.34 -11.55 15.69
C ALA A 212 11.61 -11.92 14.38
N LYS A 213 10.44 -11.32 14.13
CA LYS A 213 9.69 -11.47 12.87
C LYS A 213 10.45 -10.81 11.71
N TYR A 214 10.97 -9.60 11.89
CA TYR A 214 11.79 -8.91 10.88
C TYR A 214 13.10 -9.64 10.58
N GLN A 215 13.78 -10.19 11.60
CA GLN A 215 15.01 -10.95 11.43
C GLN A 215 14.75 -12.21 10.59
N TRP A 216 13.74 -13.00 10.93
CA TRP A 216 13.42 -14.23 10.18
C TRP A 216 12.84 -13.95 8.79
N VAL A 217 11.95 -12.96 8.66
CA VAL A 217 11.38 -12.59 7.36
C VAL A 217 12.43 -11.92 6.47
N GLY A 218 13.36 -11.14 7.04
CA GLY A 218 14.51 -10.59 6.33
C GLY A 218 15.48 -11.67 5.82
N GLU A 219 15.76 -12.69 6.64
CA GLU A 219 16.54 -13.87 6.22
C GLU A 219 15.88 -14.64 5.07
N ILE A 220 14.54 -14.74 5.08
CA ILE A 220 13.77 -15.49 4.06
C ILE A 220 13.56 -14.67 2.78
N ALA A 221 13.20 -13.39 2.91
CA ALA A 221 12.86 -12.52 1.79
C ALA A 221 14.10 -11.98 1.06
N GLN A 222 15.27 -12.02 1.71
CA GLN A 222 16.54 -11.47 1.21
C GLN A 222 16.50 -9.97 0.85
N ASP A 223 15.40 -9.28 1.15
CA ASP A 223 15.10 -7.89 0.81
C ASP A 223 14.28 -7.24 1.95
N GLU A 224 14.76 -6.09 2.44
CA GLU A 224 14.16 -5.38 3.59
C GLU A 224 12.74 -4.88 3.30
N LYS A 225 12.47 -4.45 2.05
CA LYS A 225 11.16 -3.94 1.64
C LYS A 225 10.10 -5.04 1.72
N THR A 226 10.42 -6.21 1.18
CA THR A 226 9.56 -7.39 1.24
C THR A 226 9.33 -7.84 2.69
N ALA A 227 10.37 -7.77 3.54
CA ALA A 227 10.23 -8.13 4.94
C ALA A 227 9.28 -7.21 5.71
N ALA A 228 9.35 -5.91 5.44
CA ALA A 228 8.44 -4.96 6.04
C ALA A 228 7.01 -5.07 5.52
N ASP A 229 6.80 -5.36 4.25
CA ASP A 229 5.47 -5.64 3.70
C ASP A 229 4.82 -6.89 4.31
N LEU A 230 5.61 -7.91 4.65
CA LEU A 230 5.13 -9.15 5.28
C LEU A 230 4.87 -9.01 6.78
N SER A 231 5.52 -8.06 7.45
CA SER A 231 5.31 -7.80 8.87
C SER A 231 3.91 -7.25 9.19
N ILE A 232 3.28 -6.58 8.22
CA ILE A 232 1.98 -5.95 8.35
C ILE A 232 0.89 -7.02 8.18
N PHE A 233 0.01 -7.10 9.17
CA PHE A 233 -1.14 -8.00 9.14
C PHE A 233 -2.12 -7.60 8.03
N ASP A 234 -2.32 -8.49 7.06
CA ASP A 234 -3.24 -8.32 5.94
C ASP A 234 -3.67 -9.70 5.42
N TYR A 235 -4.88 -9.79 4.87
CA TYR A 235 -5.46 -10.99 4.27
C TYR A 235 -6.12 -10.63 2.93
N ASN A 236 -6.30 -11.57 2.02
CA ASN A 236 -7.10 -11.32 0.83
C ASN A 236 -8.54 -11.77 1.09
N ALA A 237 -9.50 -10.94 0.67
CA ALA A 237 -10.90 -11.31 0.71
C ALA A 237 -11.57 -10.96 -0.60
N THR A 238 -12.32 -11.91 -1.14
CA THR A 238 -13.13 -11.73 -2.34
C THR A 238 -14.53 -12.22 -2.06
N ALA A 239 -15.50 -11.64 -2.73
CA ALA A 239 -16.86 -12.12 -2.72
C ALA A 239 -17.33 -12.26 -4.17
N VAL A 240 -18.19 -13.23 -4.43
CA VAL A 240 -18.85 -13.39 -5.72
C VAL A 240 -20.32 -13.61 -5.44
N THR A 241 -21.18 -12.81 -6.08
CA THR A 241 -22.62 -12.98 -5.95
C THR A 241 -23.14 -13.85 -7.08
N SER A 242 -23.93 -14.86 -6.74
CA SER A 242 -24.56 -15.76 -7.72
C SER A 242 -26.01 -16.04 -7.33
N LEU A 243 -26.81 -16.44 -8.31
CA LEU A 243 -28.17 -16.93 -8.09
C LEU A 243 -28.12 -18.41 -7.73
N LEU A 244 -28.69 -18.77 -6.59
CA LEU A 244 -28.84 -20.16 -6.13
C LEU A 244 -30.33 -20.43 -5.90
N GLY A 245 -30.98 -21.05 -6.88
CA GLY A 245 -32.44 -21.23 -6.87
C GLY A 245 -33.17 -19.89 -7.06
N GLU A 246 -34.05 -19.54 -6.12
CA GLU A 246 -34.78 -18.24 -6.12
C GLU A 246 -34.07 -17.14 -5.30
N GLY A 247 -32.98 -17.47 -4.60
CA GLY A 247 -32.24 -16.54 -3.75
C GLY A 247 -30.90 -16.10 -4.33
N LEU A 248 -30.46 -14.89 -4.00
CA LEU A 248 -29.11 -14.42 -4.26
C LEU A 248 -28.21 -14.90 -3.10
N VAL A 249 -27.02 -15.41 -3.40
CA VAL A 249 -26.03 -15.82 -2.39
C VAL A 249 -24.69 -15.13 -2.65
N ALA A 250 -23.96 -14.83 -1.57
CA ALA A 250 -22.56 -14.43 -1.60
C ALA A 250 -21.68 -15.63 -1.28
N GLN A 251 -20.77 -15.97 -2.21
CA GLN A 251 -19.63 -16.82 -1.91
C GLN A 251 -18.46 -15.92 -1.50
N VAL A 252 -18.09 -15.96 -0.22
CA VAL A 252 -17.01 -15.15 0.34
C VAL A 252 -15.79 -16.03 0.58
N LYS A 253 -14.67 -15.67 -0.04
CA LYS A 253 -13.38 -16.37 0.10
C LYS A 253 -12.38 -15.49 0.83
N VAL A 254 -11.70 -16.06 1.80
CA VAL A 254 -10.68 -15.40 2.62
C VAL A 254 -9.40 -16.23 2.59
N ASP A 255 -8.31 -15.59 2.19
CA ASP A 255 -6.97 -16.18 2.13
C ASP A 255 -6.05 -15.40 3.07
N ILE A 256 -5.54 -16.08 4.10
CA ILE A 256 -4.67 -15.45 5.10
C ILE A 256 -3.25 -16.03 4.97
N PRO A 257 -2.27 -15.25 4.49
CA PRO A 257 -0.89 -15.73 4.38
C PRO A 257 -0.27 -16.02 5.75
N PHE A 258 0.35 -17.20 5.90
CA PHE A 258 1.04 -17.58 7.15
C PHE A 258 2.12 -16.58 7.54
N ALA A 259 2.83 -16.02 6.55
CA ALA A 259 3.88 -15.01 6.75
C ALA A 259 3.37 -13.72 7.43
N ARG A 260 2.06 -13.44 7.38
CA ARG A 260 1.46 -12.22 7.91
C ARG A 260 0.83 -12.40 9.30
N LEU A 261 0.72 -13.63 9.79
CA LEU A 261 0.17 -13.93 11.12
C LEU A 261 1.17 -13.60 12.23
N ASP A 262 0.65 -13.36 13.44
CA ASP A 262 1.44 -13.37 14.65
C ASP A 262 1.32 -14.74 15.35
N PHE A 263 2.40 -15.19 15.96
CA PHE A 263 2.49 -16.50 16.62
C PHE A 263 2.95 -16.34 18.06
N ARG A 264 2.42 -17.16 18.98
CA ARG A 264 2.88 -17.28 20.36
C ARG A 264 3.74 -18.52 20.51
N GLN A 265 4.91 -18.39 21.12
CA GLN A 265 5.74 -19.54 21.41
C GLN A 265 5.28 -20.20 22.72
N GLU A 266 5.00 -21.50 22.67
CA GLU A 266 4.62 -22.33 23.81
C GLU A 266 5.52 -23.58 23.84
N GLY A 267 6.62 -23.49 24.60
CA GLY A 267 7.66 -24.52 24.62
C GLY A 267 8.42 -24.58 23.28
N GLU A 268 8.37 -25.74 22.62
CA GLU A 268 9.00 -25.98 21.31
C GLU A 268 8.07 -25.66 20.12
N ASN A 269 6.79 -25.37 20.39
CA ASN A 269 5.77 -25.13 19.37
C ASN A 269 5.36 -23.66 19.30
N TYR A 270 4.77 -23.29 18.17
CA TYR A 270 4.25 -21.97 17.85
C TYR A 270 2.76 -22.07 17.57
N THR A 271 1.95 -21.32 18.32
CA THR A 271 0.49 -21.31 18.20
C THR A 271 0.01 -20.03 17.54
N TYR A 272 -1.03 -20.14 16.72
CA TYR A 272 -1.81 -19.01 16.22
C TYR A 272 -3.29 -19.22 16.55
N ASP A 273 -4.02 -18.14 16.75
CA ASP A 273 -5.45 -18.15 17.07
C ASP A 273 -6.13 -16.94 16.39
N LEU A 274 -7.10 -17.24 15.53
CA LEU A 274 -7.80 -16.29 14.67
C LEU A 274 -9.30 -16.40 14.86
N LEU A 275 -9.98 -15.27 14.90
CA LEU A 275 -11.44 -15.18 14.78
C LEU A 275 -11.79 -14.52 13.45
N LEU A 276 -12.41 -15.29 12.57
CA LEU A 276 -12.89 -14.84 11.27
C LEU A 276 -14.39 -14.60 11.39
N SER A 277 -14.87 -13.48 10.85
CA SER A 277 -16.30 -13.18 10.82
C SER A 277 -16.69 -12.51 9.51
N VAL A 278 -17.88 -12.85 9.01
CA VAL A 278 -18.48 -12.21 7.85
C VAL A 278 -19.86 -11.69 8.25
N GLU A 279 -20.07 -10.40 8.03
CA GLU A 279 -21.33 -9.72 8.30
C GLU A 279 -21.90 -9.14 7.00
N ILE A 280 -23.18 -9.42 6.72
CA ILE A 280 -23.94 -8.74 5.67
C ILE A 280 -24.75 -7.64 6.33
N ARG A 281 -24.67 -6.44 5.78
CA ARG A 281 -25.38 -5.26 6.27
C ARG A 281 -26.24 -4.61 5.20
N ASP A 282 -27.33 -4.00 5.64
CA ASP A 282 -28.21 -3.19 4.79
C ASP A 282 -27.63 -1.79 4.51
N GLY A 283 -28.35 -0.98 3.73
CA GLY A 283 -27.97 0.41 3.43
C GLY A 283 -27.96 1.34 4.66
N GLN A 284 -28.62 0.95 5.74
CA GLN A 284 -28.61 1.65 7.04
C GLN A 284 -27.53 1.12 7.98
N LYS A 285 -26.69 0.18 7.52
CA LYS A 285 -25.65 -0.53 8.28
C LYS A 285 -26.18 -1.44 9.40
N ASN A 286 -27.45 -1.85 9.37
CA ASN A 286 -27.95 -2.89 10.26
C ASN A 286 -27.42 -4.25 9.82
N ILE A 287 -27.04 -5.08 10.79
CA ILE A 287 -26.57 -6.46 10.52
C ILE A 287 -27.78 -7.32 10.17
N ILE A 288 -27.74 -7.93 8.99
CA ILE A 288 -28.74 -8.87 8.49
C ILE A 288 -28.31 -10.29 8.82
N THR A 289 -27.09 -10.63 8.42
CA THR A 289 -26.51 -11.97 8.57
C THR A 289 -25.12 -11.83 9.18
N HIS A 290 -24.79 -12.72 10.12
CA HIS A 290 -23.47 -12.80 10.72
C HIS A 290 -23.07 -14.26 10.86
N GLN A 291 -21.86 -14.60 10.40
CA GLN A 291 -21.22 -15.89 10.63
C GLN A 291 -19.82 -15.65 11.15
N ALA A 292 -19.36 -16.51 12.07
CA ALA A 292 -18.02 -16.45 12.62
C ALA A 292 -17.44 -17.85 12.82
N GLU A 293 -16.13 -17.95 12.69
CA GLU A 293 -15.35 -19.18 12.87
C GLU A 293 -14.07 -18.86 13.65
N GLU A 294 -13.75 -19.70 14.62
CA GLU A 294 -12.47 -19.66 15.32
C GLU A 294 -11.53 -20.69 14.72
N ILE A 295 -10.29 -20.27 14.44
CA ILE A 295 -9.27 -21.10 13.83
C ILE A 295 -8.00 -20.95 14.63
N GLY A 296 -7.49 -22.04 15.17
CA GLY A 296 -6.19 -22.05 15.81
C GLY A 296 -5.49 -23.39 15.61
N ASN A 297 -4.15 -23.36 15.59
CA ASN A 297 -3.35 -24.57 15.52
C ASN A 297 -1.98 -24.36 16.19
N SER A 298 -1.33 -25.46 16.56
CA SER A 298 0.02 -25.52 17.09
C SER A 298 0.96 -26.16 16.06
N LEU A 299 2.07 -25.48 15.74
CA LEU A 299 3.02 -25.89 14.72
C LEU A 299 4.42 -26.03 15.32
N SER A 300 5.21 -26.99 14.82
CA SER A 300 6.65 -27.01 15.10
C SER A 300 7.37 -25.89 14.34
N LEU A 301 8.57 -25.50 14.81
CA LEU A 301 9.38 -24.47 14.16
C LEU A 301 9.70 -24.80 12.69
N GLU A 302 10.00 -26.07 12.38
CA GLU A 302 10.31 -26.52 11.02
C GLU A 302 9.11 -26.36 10.07
N LEU A 303 7.92 -26.75 10.53
CA LEU A 303 6.70 -26.64 9.75
C LEU A 303 6.30 -25.17 9.55
N LEU A 304 6.48 -24.33 10.58
CA LEU A 304 6.25 -22.90 10.48
C LEU A 304 7.16 -22.25 9.42
N LYS A 305 8.47 -22.53 9.48
CA LYS A 305 9.45 -22.02 8.50
C LYS A 305 9.11 -22.50 7.09
N SER A 306 8.74 -23.77 6.93
CA SER A 306 8.32 -24.33 5.64
C SER A 306 7.06 -23.65 5.09
N ASN A 307 6.04 -23.43 5.92
CA ASN A 307 4.80 -22.76 5.50
C ASN A 307 5.04 -21.32 5.03
N ILE A 308 5.91 -20.57 5.74
CA ILE A 308 6.28 -19.21 5.36
C ILE A 308 7.08 -19.22 4.05
N SER A 309 8.09 -20.08 3.93
CA SER A 309 8.92 -20.18 2.73
C SER A 309 8.13 -20.59 1.49
N ASN A 310 7.13 -21.45 1.65
CA ASN A 310 6.25 -21.90 0.58
C ASN A 310 5.03 -20.98 0.35
N GLN A 311 4.97 -19.84 1.05
CA GLN A 311 3.89 -18.85 0.93
C GLN A 311 2.49 -19.45 1.13
N VAL A 312 2.37 -20.38 2.09
CA VAL A 312 1.10 -21.05 2.39
C VAL A 312 0.07 -20.06 2.91
N ASN A 313 -1.19 -20.24 2.50
CA ASN A 313 -2.34 -19.46 2.97
C ASN A 313 -3.32 -20.34 3.75
N ILE A 314 -3.97 -19.77 4.76
CA ILE A 314 -5.18 -20.35 5.36
C ILE A 314 -6.36 -19.94 4.47
N HIS A 315 -6.99 -20.93 3.84
CA HIS A 315 -8.13 -20.75 2.96
C HIS A 315 -9.45 -20.98 3.72
N ARG A 316 -10.39 -20.05 3.59
CA ARG A 316 -11.75 -20.18 4.11
C ARG A 316 -12.79 -19.66 3.14
N GLU A 317 -13.94 -20.33 3.12
CA GLU A 317 -15.05 -20.02 2.22
C GLU A 317 -16.38 -20.10 2.97
N TRP A 318 -17.22 -19.09 2.79
CA TRP A 318 -18.59 -19.06 3.30
C TRP A 318 -19.57 -18.88 2.16
N THR A 319 -20.73 -19.53 2.30
CA THR A 319 -21.91 -19.23 1.47
C THR A 319 -22.94 -18.56 2.35
N LEU A 320 -23.32 -17.34 2.00
CA LEU A 320 -24.25 -16.52 2.76
C LEU A 320 -25.43 -16.11 1.90
N ASP A 321 -26.63 -16.15 2.47
CA ASP A 321 -27.81 -15.61 1.81
C ASP A 321 -27.75 -14.08 1.73
N LEU A 322 -27.98 -13.53 0.54
CA LEU A 322 -28.04 -12.09 0.26
C LEU A 322 -29.49 -11.67 0.02
N PRO A 323 -30.26 -11.29 1.07
CA PRO A 323 -31.59 -10.74 0.87
C PRO A 323 -31.56 -9.41 0.09
N PRO A 324 -32.69 -8.98 -0.53
CA PRO A 324 -32.74 -7.82 -1.44
C PRO A 324 -32.27 -6.49 -0.86
N GLN A 325 -32.17 -6.38 0.47
CA GLN A 325 -31.71 -5.18 1.17
C GLN A 325 -30.22 -5.23 1.52
N SER A 326 -29.46 -6.21 1.01
CA SER A 326 -28.03 -6.36 1.28
C SER A 326 -27.22 -5.37 0.45
N PHE A 327 -26.48 -4.48 1.11
CA PHE A 327 -25.64 -3.48 0.44
C PHE A 327 -24.15 -3.70 0.68
N TYR A 328 -23.78 -4.26 1.83
CA TYR A 328 -22.40 -4.33 2.28
C TYR A 328 -22.04 -5.69 2.84
N ILE A 329 -20.86 -6.19 2.50
CA ILE A 329 -20.24 -7.38 3.08
C ILE A 329 -19.01 -6.92 3.85
N TYR A 330 -19.03 -7.08 5.16
CA TYR A 330 -17.88 -6.86 6.03
C TYR A 330 -17.23 -8.21 6.29
N ILE A 331 -15.95 -8.32 5.97
CA ILE A 331 -15.11 -9.45 6.38
C ILE A 331 -14.19 -8.94 7.48
N SER A 332 -14.09 -9.63 8.60
CA SER A 332 -13.23 -9.27 9.72
C SER A 332 -12.36 -10.45 10.11
N VAL A 333 -11.05 -10.23 10.22
CA VAL A 333 -10.11 -11.19 10.76
C VAL A 333 -9.46 -10.58 11.99
N THR A 334 -9.54 -11.28 13.11
CA THR A 334 -8.94 -10.87 14.39
C THR A 334 -7.86 -11.87 14.77
N ASP A 335 -6.62 -11.39 14.88
CA ASP A 335 -5.51 -12.14 15.47
C ASP A 335 -5.56 -12.00 16.99
N LYS A 336 -5.91 -13.09 17.69
CA LYS A 336 -6.05 -13.10 19.14
C LYS A 336 -4.72 -13.15 19.88
N VAL A 337 -3.60 -13.43 19.20
CA VAL A 337 -2.28 -13.45 19.83
C VAL A 337 -1.89 -12.04 20.27
N ARG A 338 -2.08 -11.04 19.38
CA ARG A 338 -1.83 -9.62 19.68
C ARG A 338 -3.10 -8.78 19.88
N GLY A 339 -4.29 -9.35 19.64
CA GLY A 339 -5.56 -8.64 19.71
C GLY A 339 -5.79 -7.68 18.53
N LYS A 340 -5.12 -7.88 17.39
CA LYS A 340 -5.27 -7.02 16.21
C LYS A 340 -6.48 -7.46 15.41
N ARG A 341 -7.35 -6.52 15.05
CA ARG A 341 -8.51 -6.75 14.19
C ARG A 341 -8.36 -5.95 12.90
N LEU A 342 -8.54 -6.60 11.75
CA LEU A 342 -8.63 -5.94 10.46
C LEU A 342 -9.97 -6.27 9.81
N ARG A 343 -10.67 -5.25 9.32
CA ARG A 343 -11.91 -5.40 8.55
C ARG A 343 -11.72 -4.94 7.12
N LYS A 344 -12.40 -5.62 6.20
CA LYS A 344 -12.53 -5.27 4.80
C LYS A 344 -13.99 -5.14 4.42
N LEU A 345 -14.28 -4.17 3.58
CA LEU A 345 -15.61 -3.80 3.16
C LEU A 345 -15.76 -3.96 1.65
N LEU A 346 -16.75 -4.75 1.25
CA LEU A 346 -17.16 -4.92 -0.13
C LEU A 346 -18.60 -4.42 -0.31
N LYS A 347 -18.87 -3.71 -1.40
CA LYS A 347 -20.21 -3.23 -1.76
C LYS A 347 -20.85 -4.20 -2.75
N VAL A 348 -22.03 -4.70 -2.39
CA VAL A 348 -22.82 -5.58 -3.26
C VAL A 348 -23.35 -4.75 -4.44
N THR A 349 -23.13 -5.21 -5.66
CA THR A 349 -23.77 -4.66 -6.86
C THR A 349 -25.13 -5.35 -7.04
N SER A 350 -26.18 -4.54 -7.09
CA SER A 350 -27.54 -4.95 -7.41
C SER A 350 -27.74 -5.20 -8.90
#